data_AF-A0A951JL63-F1
#
_entry.id   AF-A0A951JL63-F1
#
_cell.length_a   1.000
_cell.length_b   1.000
_cell.length_c   1.000
_cell.angle_alpha   90.00
_cell.angle_beta   90.00
_cell.angle_gamma   90.00
#
_symmetry.space_group_name_H-M   'P 1'
#
loop_
_entity.id
_entity.type
_entity.pdbx_description
1 polymer ?
#
loop_
_entity_poly.entity_id
_entity_poly.type
_entity_poly.pdbx_seq_one_letter_code
_entity_poly.pdbx_strand_id
1 'polypeptide(L)'
;MALPDMAADALSVSAAWRGSTIDDWRDEEPGKLIHQARDGPTSAVGINPFTAYFGDYAAPCDFLILLGQHLAWTGDVATTRALAPAAEEVLRWLDRYADVDGDGFIDYVMRSEHGVLQQGWKDSPDAIVDEHGEVMDPPIATCELQGYWYIGLRQATFAFMFAGERILALRLLARAKALRERFNERFWIKDQRFYSLALGPDDRLLRSITSNPGHLLATGIVPVDRASDVIDRLLADDLFSGWGVRTLSTLHPSYNPFSYHLGSVWPVENATFILGCVRYGRWDAAHRIAEGLFAASDLFVDNRLPESLGGLPRNDHHPHPGIYPSSNEPQAWSASAIILAVQALLGMRPIAPANLLLVDPHLPEWLPYLELNGLHVGQATADLVFTRRDDATTDAHVRNVDGTLRVRRQRPPQTKPRGPIATPVNLAERIFS
;
A
#
# COMPACT_ATOMS: atom_id res chain seq x y z
N MET A 1 14.34 -2.86 6.81
CA MET A 1 13.95 -1.63 6.07
C MET A 1 15.21 -1.15 5.38
N ALA A 2 15.16 -0.84 4.09
CA ALA A 2 16.38 -0.54 3.32
C ALA A 2 17.03 0.79 3.72
N LEU A 3 16.23 1.80 4.08
CA LEU A 3 16.68 3.17 4.38
C LEU A 3 15.98 3.70 5.64
N PRO A 4 16.31 3.19 6.85
CA PRO A 4 15.61 3.54 8.09
C PRO A 4 15.75 5.02 8.46
N ASP A 5 16.94 5.60 8.29
CA ASP A 5 17.19 7.01 8.64
C ASP A 5 16.38 7.95 7.73
N MET A 6 16.34 7.68 6.42
CA MET A 6 15.52 8.44 5.48
C MET A 6 14.02 8.32 5.80
N ALA A 7 13.56 7.17 6.31
CA ALA A 7 12.18 7.02 6.74
C ALA A 7 11.89 7.87 7.99
N ALA A 8 12.81 7.94 8.96
CA ALA A 8 12.69 8.81 10.13
C ALA A 8 12.72 10.31 9.75
N ASP A 9 13.58 10.69 8.81
CA ASP A 9 13.66 12.05 8.27
C ASP A 9 12.37 12.42 7.54
N ALA A 10 11.85 11.54 6.68
CA ALA A 10 10.59 11.75 5.98
C ALA A 10 9.43 11.95 6.97
N LEU A 11 9.32 11.10 8.00
CA LEU A 11 8.33 11.28 9.06
C LEU A 11 8.49 12.63 9.76
N SER A 12 9.72 13.03 10.10
CA SER A 12 10.00 14.28 10.79
C SER A 12 9.65 15.50 9.94
N VAL A 13 9.97 15.47 8.64
CA VAL A 13 9.65 16.53 7.69
C VAL A 13 8.13 16.60 7.46
N SER A 14 7.45 15.49 7.21
CA SER A 14 5.99 15.47 7.07
C SER A 14 5.29 15.99 8.32
N ALA A 15 5.77 15.61 9.50
CA ALA A 15 5.27 16.16 10.76
C ALA A 15 5.51 17.67 10.86
N ALA A 16 6.67 18.18 10.48
CA ALA A 16 6.95 19.62 10.53
C ALA A 16 6.10 20.45 9.56
N TRP A 17 5.75 19.89 8.40
CA TRP A 17 4.96 20.54 7.36
C TRP A 17 3.45 20.29 7.45
N ARG A 18 2.98 19.61 8.50
CA ARG A 18 1.55 19.37 8.72
C ARG A 18 0.75 20.68 8.78
N GLY A 19 -0.44 20.66 8.21
CA GLY A 19 -1.37 21.77 8.21
C GLY A 19 -1.71 22.20 9.62
N SER A 20 -1.88 23.50 9.81
CA SER A 20 -2.16 24.12 11.12
C SER A 20 -3.36 25.06 11.09
N THR A 21 -3.83 25.40 9.89
CA THR A 21 -4.95 26.30 9.64
C THR A 21 -5.93 25.70 8.64
N ILE A 22 -7.11 26.32 8.52
CA ILE A 22 -8.03 26.02 7.42
C ILE A 22 -7.75 27.04 6.31
N ASP A 23 -7.27 26.57 5.17
CA ASP A 23 -6.98 27.38 3.99
C ASP A 23 -7.46 26.65 2.72
N ASP A 24 -8.60 27.11 2.18
CA ASP A 24 -9.22 26.53 0.98
C ASP A 24 -8.32 26.63 -0.25
N TRP A 25 -7.51 27.70 -0.36
CA TRP A 25 -6.58 27.83 -1.48
C TRP A 25 -5.59 26.67 -1.50
N ARG A 26 -5.10 26.25 -0.32
CA ARG A 26 -4.08 25.21 -0.16
C ARG A 26 -4.64 23.80 0.07
N ASP A 27 -5.96 23.66 0.18
CA ASP A 27 -6.60 22.45 0.72
C ASP A 27 -6.09 22.08 2.12
N GLU A 28 -5.62 23.08 2.89
CA GLU A 28 -5.00 22.88 4.21
C GLU A 28 -6.05 22.77 5.30
N GLU A 29 -5.87 21.79 6.19
CA GLU A 29 -6.64 21.65 7.42
C GLU A 29 -5.70 21.24 8.57
N PRO A 30 -6.04 21.56 9.84
CA PRO A 30 -5.19 21.21 10.98
C PRO A 30 -4.97 19.70 11.10
N GLY A 31 -3.71 19.27 11.03
CA GLY A 31 -3.28 17.86 11.10
C GLY A 31 -3.19 17.14 9.74
N LYS A 32 -3.65 17.76 8.63
CA LYS A 32 -3.49 17.21 7.28
C LYS A 32 -2.02 17.28 6.85
N LEU A 33 -1.55 16.31 6.08
CA LEU A 33 -0.15 16.29 5.64
C LEU A 33 0.00 16.90 4.25
N ILE A 34 1.17 17.48 4.01
CA ILE A 34 1.48 18.13 2.74
C ILE A 34 1.48 17.10 1.60
N HIS A 35 0.80 17.43 0.51
CA HIS A 35 0.83 16.69 -0.75
C HIS A 35 2.03 17.17 -1.58
N GLN A 36 2.16 18.48 -1.82
CA GLN A 36 3.21 19.03 -2.69
C GLN A 36 3.75 20.36 -2.20
N ALA A 37 5.07 20.52 -2.31
CA ALA A 37 5.79 21.77 -2.14
C ALA A 37 6.66 22.02 -3.37
N ARG A 38 6.37 23.10 -4.12
CA ARG A 38 7.00 23.46 -5.38
C ARG A 38 7.53 24.89 -5.32
N ASP A 39 8.79 25.07 -5.67
CA ASP A 39 9.46 26.38 -5.78
C ASP A 39 9.46 26.93 -7.22
N GLY A 40 8.57 26.43 -8.08
CA GLY A 40 8.46 26.84 -9.47
C GLY A 40 7.85 28.25 -9.63
N PRO A 41 8.07 28.92 -10.77
CA PRO A 41 7.62 30.30 -10.97
C PRO A 41 6.10 30.47 -10.85
N THR A 42 5.31 29.48 -11.30
CA THR A 42 3.85 29.52 -11.20
C THR A 42 3.36 29.42 -9.75
N SER A 43 4.02 28.60 -8.93
CA SER A 43 3.73 28.49 -7.50
C SER A 43 4.20 29.76 -6.77
N ALA A 44 5.40 30.26 -7.05
CA ALA A 44 5.98 31.43 -6.42
C ALA A 44 5.15 32.73 -6.61
N VAL A 45 4.47 32.89 -7.75
CA VAL A 45 3.60 34.04 -8.03
C VAL A 45 2.13 33.80 -7.67
N GLY A 46 1.79 32.63 -7.10
CA GLY A 46 0.44 32.32 -6.62
C GLY A 46 -0.58 31.98 -7.72
N ILE A 47 -0.15 31.48 -8.88
CA ILE A 47 -1.08 30.98 -9.93
C ILE A 47 -1.70 29.63 -9.53
N ASN A 48 -0.99 28.84 -8.73
CA ASN A 48 -1.45 27.57 -8.20
C ASN A 48 -1.08 27.45 -6.71
N PRO A 49 -1.70 26.54 -5.97
CA PRO A 49 -1.48 26.44 -4.53
C PRO A 49 -0.22 25.66 -4.14
N PHE A 50 0.59 25.22 -5.10
CA PHE A 50 1.65 24.25 -4.87
C PHE A 50 2.88 24.77 -4.14
N THR A 51 2.91 26.01 -3.64
CA THR A 51 3.95 26.43 -2.69
C THR A 51 3.87 25.63 -1.38
N ALA A 52 2.65 25.27 -0.97
CA ALA A 52 2.35 24.30 0.06
C ALA A 52 0.91 23.82 -0.13
N TYR A 53 0.73 22.67 -0.77
CA TYR A 53 -0.57 22.12 -1.13
C TYR A 53 -0.85 20.82 -0.39
N PHE A 54 -2.07 20.66 0.12
CA PHE A 54 -2.50 19.59 1.02
C PHE A 54 -3.63 18.74 0.43
N GLY A 55 -3.79 18.72 -0.90
CA GLY A 55 -4.83 17.92 -1.57
C GLY A 55 -4.48 16.44 -1.73
N ASP A 56 -4.06 15.76 -0.68
CA ASP A 56 -3.86 14.30 -0.65
C ASP A 56 -4.45 13.72 0.65
N TYR A 57 -5.30 12.71 0.49
CA TYR A 57 -5.95 11.99 1.58
C TYR A 57 -5.24 10.68 1.94
N ALA A 58 -4.28 10.21 1.13
CA ALA A 58 -3.46 9.04 1.41
C ALA A 58 -2.31 9.36 2.38
N ALA A 59 -1.59 10.49 2.21
CA ALA A 59 -0.44 10.85 3.03
C ALA A 59 -0.67 10.76 4.56
N PRO A 60 -1.80 11.24 5.12
CA PRO A 60 -2.09 11.08 6.55
C PRO A 60 -2.12 9.60 6.99
N CYS A 61 -2.70 8.71 6.18
CA CYS A 61 -2.69 7.27 6.46
C CYS A 61 -1.28 6.68 6.32
N ASP A 62 -0.55 7.06 5.26
CA ASP A 62 0.81 6.59 5.00
C ASP A 62 1.80 6.99 6.09
N PHE A 63 1.63 8.16 6.70
CA PHE A 63 2.41 8.58 7.87
C PHE A 63 2.25 7.61 9.05
N LEU A 64 1.01 7.20 9.35
CA LEU A 64 0.75 6.23 10.41
C LEU A 64 1.29 4.84 10.06
N ILE A 65 1.20 4.45 8.79
CA ILE A 65 1.76 3.20 8.29
C ILE A 65 3.28 3.20 8.45
N LEU A 66 3.95 4.24 7.96
CA LEU A 66 5.39 4.39 8.00
C LEU A 66 5.91 4.48 9.44
N LEU A 67 5.22 5.18 10.33
CA LEU A 67 5.56 5.25 11.75
C LEU A 67 5.61 3.85 12.39
N GLY A 68 4.57 3.04 12.16
CA GLY A 68 4.53 1.66 12.66
C GLY A 68 5.56 0.75 11.99
N GLN A 69 5.76 0.88 10.68
CA GLN A 69 6.77 0.10 9.95
C GLN A 69 8.21 0.46 10.33
N HIS A 70 8.49 1.75 10.55
CA HIS A 70 9.76 2.22 11.05
C HIS A 70 10.05 1.56 12.40
N LEU A 71 9.15 1.67 13.38
CA LEU A 71 9.31 1.00 14.67
C LEU A 71 9.45 -0.52 14.53
N ALA A 72 8.67 -1.16 13.66
CA ALA A 72 8.70 -2.60 13.47
C ALA A 72 10.08 -3.08 12.98
N TRP A 73 10.77 -2.28 12.17
CA TRP A 73 12.11 -2.58 11.66
C TRP A 73 13.26 -2.12 12.56
N THR A 74 13.18 -0.92 13.14
CA THR A 74 14.29 -0.29 13.86
C THR A 74 14.24 -0.48 15.37
N GLY A 75 13.05 -0.78 15.91
CA GLY A 75 12.83 -0.78 17.35
C GLY A 75 12.98 0.59 18.01
N ASP A 76 13.06 1.67 17.22
CA ASP A 76 13.28 3.02 17.72
C ASP A 76 12.00 3.63 18.32
N VAL A 77 11.81 3.34 19.60
CA VAL A 77 10.74 3.88 20.42
C VAL A 77 10.92 5.38 20.66
N ALA A 78 12.15 5.91 20.63
CA ALA A 78 12.41 7.32 20.90
C ALA A 78 11.86 8.21 19.78
N THR A 79 12.17 7.88 18.52
CA THR A 79 11.58 8.55 17.35
C THR A 79 10.06 8.42 17.35
N THR A 80 9.54 7.23 17.69
CA THR A 80 8.09 7.03 17.79
C THR A 80 7.43 7.96 18.82
N ARG A 81 8.04 8.11 20.01
CA ARG A 81 7.53 9.03 21.05
C ARG A 81 7.64 10.49 20.63
N ALA A 82 8.72 10.88 19.95
CA ALA A 82 8.90 12.25 19.46
C ALA A 82 7.82 12.64 18.44
N LEU A 83 7.40 11.69 17.60
CA LEU A 83 6.40 11.90 16.55
C LEU A 83 4.95 11.66 17.01
N ALA A 84 4.74 11.09 18.20
CA ALA A 84 3.42 10.78 18.74
C ALA A 84 2.44 11.98 18.73
N PRO A 85 2.85 13.22 19.10
CA PRO A 85 1.95 14.37 19.02
C PRO A 85 1.46 14.68 17.60
N ALA A 86 2.32 14.55 16.59
CA ALA A 86 1.95 14.73 15.19
C ALA A 86 1.02 13.60 14.71
N ALA A 87 1.30 12.36 15.10
CA ALA A 87 0.42 11.22 14.80
C ALA A 87 -0.98 11.40 15.42
N GLU A 88 -1.08 11.95 16.63
CA GLU A 88 -2.38 12.29 17.23
C GLU A 88 -3.11 13.41 16.51
N GLU A 89 -2.41 14.42 15.99
CA GLU A 89 -3.01 15.46 15.14
C GLU A 89 -3.54 14.88 13.82
N VAL A 90 -2.77 14.00 13.18
CA VAL A 90 -3.20 13.26 11.99
C VAL A 90 -4.44 12.42 12.27
N LEU A 91 -4.47 11.68 13.39
CA LEU A 91 -5.66 10.93 13.81
C LEU A 91 -6.86 11.84 14.04
N ARG A 92 -6.66 13.02 14.67
CA ARG A 92 -7.74 14.00 14.83
C ARG A 92 -8.23 14.56 13.50
N TRP A 93 -7.34 14.73 12.52
CA TRP A 93 -7.74 15.17 11.19
C TRP A 93 -8.61 14.12 10.49
N LEU A 94 -8.16 12.85 10.51
CA LEU A 94 -8.90 11.71 9.97
C LEU A 94 -10.28 11.53 10.61
N ASP A 95 -10.45 11.95 11.87
CA ASP A 95 -11.72 11.84 12.60
C ASP A 95 -12.68 13.00 12.32
N ARG A 96 -12.16 14.17 11.98
CA ARG A 96 -12.91 15.42 11.98
C ARG A 96 -13.18 15.98 10.59
N TYR A 97 -12.23 15.82 9.69
CA TYR A 97 -12.22 16.48 8.39
C TYR A 97 -12.27 15.50 7.22
N ALA A 98 -11.80 14.26 7.43
CA ALA A 98 -11.71 13.27 6.36
C ALA A 98 -13.00 12.49 6.10
N ASP A 99 -13.99 12.58 6.97
CA ASP A 99 -15.33 11.95 6.88
C ASP A 99 -16.37 13.06 6.76
N VAL A 100 -16.55 13.58 5.54
CA VAL A 100 -17.32 14.81 5.25
C VAL A 100 -18.82 14.54 5.39
N ASP A 101 -19.28 13.34 5.03
CA ASP A 101 -20.70 12.97 5.12
C ASP A 101 -21.07 12.21 6.40
N GLY A 102 -20.07 11.80 7.21
CA GLY A 102 -20.26 11.18 8.52
C GLY A 102 -20.62 9.69 8.44
N ASP A 103 -20.42 9.04 7.29
CA ASP A 103 -20.71 7.61 7.10
C ASP A 103 -19.61 6.70 7.66
N GLY A 104 -18.48 7.28 8.06
CA GLY A 104 -17.33 6.61 8.67
C GLY A 104 -16.26 6.15 7.68
N PHE A 105 -16.32 6.60 6.43
CA PHE A 105 -15.25 6.44 5.45
C PHE A 105 -14.47 7.74 5.26
N ILE A 106 -13.29 7.60 4.64
CA ILE A 106 -12.52 8.74 4.18
C ILE A 106 -13.06 9.14 2.81
N ASP A 107 -13.55 10.36 2.68
CA ASP A 107 -14.00 10.95 1.43
C ASP A 107 -13.32 12.30 1.18
N TYR A 108 -12.94 12.54 -0.08
CA TYR A 108 -12.25 13.77 -0.45
C TYR A 108 -13.13 14.72 -1.26
N VAL A 109 -12.90 16.00 -1.02
CA VAL A 109 -13.47 17.13 -1.76
C VAL A 109 -12.35 18.14 -1.98
N MET A 110 -12.07 18.47 -3.25
CA MET A 110 -11.17 19.56 -3.60
C MET A 110 -11.82 20.90 -3.19
N ARG A 111 -11.15 21.67 -2.32
CA ARG A 111 -11.58 23.00 -1.89
C ARG A 111 -10.91 24.09 -2.72
N SER A 112 -9.68 23.86 -3.15
CA SER A 112 -8.94 24.80 -4.00
C SER A 112 -9.51 24.87 -5.41
N GLU A 113 -9.75 26.07 -5.93
CA GLU A 113 -10.17 26.28 -7.33
C GLU A 113 -9.11 25.84 -8.35
N HIS A 114 -7.85 25.72 -7.92
CA HIS A 114 -6.70 25.33 -8.74
C HIS A 114 -5.95 24.10 -8.19
N GLY A 115 -6.65 23.32 -7.36
CA GLY A 115 -6.13 22.08 -6.78
C GLY A 115 -6.15 20.90 -7.74
N VAL A 116 -5.85 19.72 -7.18
CA VAL A 116 -6.01 18.43 -7.86
C VAL A 116 -7.39 17.87 -7.50
N LEU A 117 -8.17 17.52 -8.52
CA LEU A 117 -9.55 17.04 -8.36
C LEU A 117 -9.61 15.69 -7.62
N GLN A 118 -8.82 14.72 -8.08
CA GLN A 118 -8.73 13.41 -7.45
C GLN A 118 -7.62 13.45 -6.39
N GLN A 119 -7.97 13.22 -5.13
CA GLN A 119 -7.05 13.37 -4.00
C GLN A 119 -6.72 12.04 -3.31
N GLY A 120 -6.98 10.93 -4.01
CA GLY A 120 -6.41 9.62 -3.69
C GLY A 120 -5.12 9.37 -4.47
N TRP A 121 -4.63 8.12 -4.46
CA TRP A 121 -3.38 7.80 -5.15
C TRP A 121 -3.46 7.96 -6.68
N LYS A 122 -4.65 7.76 -7.27
CA LYS A 122 -4.90 8.12 -8.67
C LYS A 122 -5.32 9.57 -8.75
N ASP A 123 -4.36 10.44 -9.00
CA ASP A 123 -4.52 11.89 -8.90
C ASP A 123 -4.84 12.59 -10.24
N SER A 124 -5.03 11.84 -11.33
CA SER A 124 -5.46 12.43 -12.60
C SER A 124 -6.94 12.81 -12.57
N PRO A 125 -7.34 13.93 -13.20
CA PRO A 125 -8.72 14.41 -13.14
C PRO A 125 -9.75 13.41 -13.67
N ASP A 126 -9.35 12.53 -14.60
CA ASP A 126 -10.17 11.51 -15.24
C ASP A 126 -10.06 10.11 -14.59
N ALA A 127 -9.34 9.96 -13.47
CA ALA A 127 -8.96 8.64 -12.96
C ALA A 127 -10.09 7.83 -12.31
N ILE A 128 -11.11 8.50 -11.78
CA ILE A 128 -12.23 7.87 -11.06
C ILE A 128 -13.50 8.03 -11.89
N VAL A 129 -13.80 6.99 -12.66
CA VAL A 129 -14.93 6.93 -13.59
C VAL A 129 -15.90 5.83 -13.20
N ASP A 130 -17.19 6.04 -13.48
CA ASP A 130 -18.20 4.98 -13.42
C ASP A 130 -18.09 4.00 -14.59
N GLU A 131 -18.94 2.96 -14.60
CA GLU A 131 -18.90 1.91 -15.63
C GLU A 131 -19.20 2.38 -17.05
N HIS A 132 -19.68 3.62 -17.21
CA HIS A 132 -19.96 4.27 -18.49
C HIS A 132 -18.83 5.21 -18.91
N GLY A 133 -17.87 5.48 -18.03
CA GLY A 133 -16.74 6.37 -18.30
C GLY A 133 -16.94 7.81 -17.85
N GLU A 134 -18.02 8.10 -17.12
CA GLU A 134 -18.28 9.43 -16.59
C GLU A 134 -17.48 9.65 -15.30
N VAL A 135 -16.84 10.81 -15.19
CA VAL A 135 -16.06 11.17 -13.99
C VAL A 135 -17.02 11.38 -12.82
N MET A 136 -16.63 10.85 -11.67
CA MET A 136 -17.43 10.93 -10.46
C MET A 136 -17.35 12.33 -9.82
N ASP A 137 -18.51 12.86 -9.41
CA ASP A 137 -18.57 14.08 -8.62
C ASP A 137 -18.27 13.79 -7.13
N PRO A 138 -17.55 14.70 -6.42
CA PRO A 138 -17.28 14.57 -5.00
C PRO A 138 -18.52 14.82 -4.12
N PRO A 139 -18.52 14.36 -2.84
CA PRO A 139 -17.45 13.61 -2.16
C PRO A 139 -17.22 12.21 -2.71
N ILE A 140 -15.95 11.77 -2.74
CA ILE A 140 -15.55 10.45 -3.24
C ILE A 140 -14.77 9.70 -2.16
N ALA A 141 -15.27 8.52 -1.76
CA ALA A 141 -14.59 7.58 -0.88
C ALA A 141 -14.04 6.40 -1.69
N THR A 142 -12.81 6.52 -2.20
CA THR A 142 -12.18 5.42 -2.94
C THR A 142 -11.81 4.26 -2.01
N CYS A 143 -11.87 3.03 -2.52
CA CYS A 143 -11.73 1.83 -1.69
C CYS A 143 -10.35 1.73 -1.05
N GLU A 144 -9.29 2.12 -1.76
CA GLU A 144 -7.91 1.97 -1.28
C GLU A 144 -7.60 2.92 -0.13
N LEU A 145 -8.18 4.13 -0.11
CA LEU A 145 -8.05 5.05 1.03
C LEU A 145 -8.59 4.40 2.32
N GLN A 146 -9.69 3.63 2.20
CA GLN A 146 -10.24 2.90 3.35
C GLN A 146 -9.31 1.75 3.77
N GLY A 147 -8.66 1.12 2.79
CA GLY A 147 -7.60 0.16 3.03
C GLY A 147 -6.41 0.77 3.77
N TYR A 148 -5.91 1.91 3.31
CA TYR A 148 -4.81 2.66 3.93
C TYR A 148 -5.17 3.09 5.33
N TRP A 149 -6.39 3.56 5.54
CA TRP A 149 -6.88 3.93 6.85
C TRP A 149 -6.90 2.74 7.81
N TYR A 150 -7.45 1.61 7.37
CA TYR A 150 -7.49 0.39 8.15
C TYR A 150 -6.09 -0.07 8.59
N ILE A 151 -5.12 -0.12 7.68
CA ILE A 151 -3.76 -0.53 8.05
C ILE A 151 -3.06 0.57 8.86
N GLY A 152 -3.32 1.85 8.60
CA GLY A 152 -2.84 3.00 9.37
C GLY A 152 -3.25 2.91 10.83
N LEU A 153 -4.53 2.64 11.13
CA LEU A 153 -5.03 2.39 12.49
C LEU A 153 -4.27 1.24 13.17
N ARG A 154 -3.96 0.17 12.44
CA ARG A 154 -3.24 -0.99 12.97
C ARG A 154 -1.76 -0.71 13.23
N GLN A 155 -1.10 0.04 12.35
CA GLN A 155 0.29 0.45 12.50
C GLN A 155 0.46 1.47 13.62
N ALA A 156 -0.47 2.43 13.72
CA ALA A 156 -0.56 3.36 14.84
C ALA A 156 -0.82 2.62 16.16
N THR A 157 -1.71 1.62 16.19
CA THR A 157 -1.91 0.75 17.36
C THR A 157 -0.58 0.14 17.82
N PHE A 158 0.18 -0.45 16.90
CA PHE A 158 1.49 -1.03 17.21
C PHE A 158 2.46 0.04 17.75
N ALA A 159 2.58 1.17 17.09
CA ALA A 159 3.45 2.28 17.50
C ALA A 159 3.11 2.79 18.92
N PHE A 160 1.84 3.10 19.17
CA PHE A 160 1.36 3.64 20.44
C PHE A 160 1.47 2.63 21.60
N MET A 161 1.26 1.33 21.34
CA MET A 161 1.47 0.29 22.35
C MET A 161 2.89 0.31 22.92
N PHE A 162 3.90 0.43 22.05
CA PHE A 162 5.31 0.47 22.44
C PHE A 162 5.77 1.85 22.90
N ALA A 163 5.14 2.93 22.44
CA ALA A 163 5.37 4.28 22.96
C ALA A 163 4.91 4.44 24.42
N GLY A 164 3.88 3.69 24.84
CA GLY A 164 3.32 3.72 26.20
C GLY A 164 1.83 4.10 26.25
N GLU A 165 1.25 4.50 25.11
CA GLU A 165 -0.12 5.00 24.97
C GLU A 165 -1.15 3.88 24.79
N ARG A 166 -1.20 2.97 25.76
CA ARG A 166 -1.98 1.71 25.67
C ARG A 166 -3.48 1.92 25.48
N ILE A 167 -4.06 2.92 26.14
CA ILE A 167 -5.51 3.20 26.04
C ILE A 167 -5.85 3.68 24.63
N LEU A 168 -5.06 4.60 24.07
CA LEU A 168 -5.24 5.07 22.70
C LEU A 168 -5.09 3.90 21.72
N ALA A 169 -4.05 3.09 21.87
CA ALA A 169 -3.84 1.94 21.01
C ALA A 169 -5.02 0.95 21.00
N LEU A 170 -5.60 0.62 22.16
CA LEU A 170 -6.79 -0.24 22.22
C LEU A 170 -8.01 0.37 21.52
N ARG A 171 -8.18 1.70 21.59
CA ARG A 171 -9.25 2.40 20.84
C ARG A 171 -9.02 2.30 19.33
N LEU A 172 -7.79 2.53 18.86
CA LEU A 172 -7.43 2.42 17.44
C LEU A 172 -7.66 1.00 16.91
N LEU A 173 -7.35 -0.03 17.71
CA LEU A 173 -7.61 -1.42 17.36
C LEU A 173 -9.12 -1.70 17.20
N ALA A 174 -9.95 -1.20 18.12
CA ALA A 174 -11.40 -1.33 18.05
C ALA A 174 -11.97 -0.61 16.80
N ARG A 175 -11.44 0.59 16.49
CA ARG A 175 -11.82 1.35 15.28
C ARG A 175 -11.45 0.60 14.00
N ALA A 176 -10.25 0.02 13.93
CA ALA A 176 -9.83 -0.77 12.77
C ALA A 176 -10.78 -1.96 12.53
N LYS A 177 -11.24 -2.61 13.61
CA LYS A 177 -12.24 -3.68 13.52
C LYS A 177 -13.57 -3.17 12.96
N ALA A 178 -14.10 -2.07 13.50
CA ALA A 178 -15.37 -1.50 13.07
C ALA A 178 -15.32 -1.01 11.61
N LEU A 179 -14.23 -0.35 11.20
CA LEU A 179 -14.01 0.07 9.82
C LEU A 179 -13.99 -1.14 8.87
N ARG A 180 -13.25 -2.21 9.24
CA ARG A 180 -13.21 -3.43 8.43
C ARG A 180 -14.60 -4.04 8.25
N GLU A 181 -15.41 -4.10 9.30
CA GLU A 181 -16.77 -4.66 9.23
C GLU A 181 -17.65 -3.82 8.30
N ARG A 182 -17.71 -2.50 8.52
CA ARG A 182 -18.47 -1.56 7.71
C ARG A 182 -18.06 -1.55 6.24
N PHE A 183 -16.75 -1.48 5.97
CA PHE A 183 -16.21 -1.50 4.60
C PHE A 183 -16.67 -2.75 3.84
N ASN A 184 -16.58 -3.92 4.47
CA ASN A 184 -16.92 -5.19 3.84
C ASN A 184 -18.42 -5.41 3.62
N GLU A 185 -19.26 -4.69 4.36
CA GLU A 185 -20.69 -4.63 4.12
C GLU A 185 -21.02 -3.72 2.93
N ARG A 186 -20.40 -2.54 2.87
CA ARG A 186 -20.77 -1.46 1.97
C ARG A 186 -20.14 -1.57 0.59
N PHE A 187 -18.83 -1.82 0.50
CA PHE A 187 -18.09 -1.79 -0.78
C PHE A 187 -18.17 -3.07 -1.60
N TRP A 188 -18.78 -4.14 -1.09
CA TRP A 188 -18.78 -5.44 -1.76
C TRP A 188 -19.90 -5.59 -2.79
N ILE A 189 -19.52 -5.77 -4.06
CA ILE A 189 -20.45 -5.97 -5.16
C ILE A 189 -20.65 -7.47 -5.38
N LYS A 190 -21.75 -8.01 -4.83
CA LYS A 190 -21.99 -9.47 -4.72
C LYS A 190 -21.98 -10.21 -6.06
N ASP A 191 -22.59 -9.65 -7.09
CA ASP A 191 -22.69 -10.24 -8.43
C ASP A 191 -21.36 -10.17 -9.20
N GLN A 192 -20.54 -9.15 -8.96
CA GLN A 192 -19.19 -9.07 -9.51
C GLN A 192 -18.17 -9.89 -8.70
N ARG A 193 -18.50 -10.25 -7.46
CA ARG A 193 -17.56 -10.83 -6.49
C ARG A 193 -16.27 -10.01 -6.37
N PHE A 194 -16.42 -8.69 -6.35
CA PHE A 194 -15.32 -7.73 -6.32
C PHE A 194 -15.70 -6.51 -5.48
N TYR A 195 -14.73 -5.65 -5.15
CA TYR A 195 -14.99 -4.41 -4.44
C TYR A 195 -15.24 -3.26 -5.41
N SER A 196 -16.18 -2.40 -5.04
CA SER A 196 -16.42 -1.11 -5.67
C SER A 196 -15.14 -0.27 -5.70
N LEU A 197 -14.90 0.46 -6.79
CA LEU A 197 -13.77 1.39 -6.90
C LEU A 197 -13.89 2.49 -5.84
N ALA A 198 -15.10 3.02 -5.68
CA ALA A 198 -15.42 4.07 -4.71
C ALA A 198 -16.88 3.96 -4.25
N LEU A 199 -17.17 4.65 -3.16
CA LEU A 199 -18.50 5.22 -2.91
C LEU A 199 -18.44 6.69 -3.34
N GLY A 200 -19.53 7.22 -3.88
CA GLY A 200 -19.70 8.67 -3.88
C GLY A 200 -21.09 9.05 -3.41
N PRO A 201 -21.64 10.21 -3.83
CA PRO A 201 -22.83 10.77 -3.20
C PRO A 201 -24.00 9.79 -3.17
N ASP A 202 -24.79 9.89 -2.09
CA ASP A 202 -25.94 9.00 -1.82
C ASP A 202 -25.57 7.51 -1.77
N ASP A 203 -24.38 7.18 -1.28
CA ASP A 203 -23.87 5.80 -1.14
C ASP A 203 -23.76 5.04 -2.47
N ARG A 204 -23.61 5.75 -3.59
CA ARG A 204 -23.54 5.12 -4.91
C ARG A 204 -22.23 4.35 -5.09
N LEU A 205 -22.33 3.04 -5.25
CA LEU A 205 -21.20 2.16 -5.59
C LEU A 205 -20.73 2.38 -7.03
N LEU A 206 -19.45 2.71 -7.20
CA LEU A 206 -18.78 2.75 -8.50
C LEU A 206 -18.28 1.37 -8.92
N ARG A 207 -18.91 0.83 -9.96
CA ARG A 207 -18.79 -0.59 -10.34
C ARG A 207 -17.68 -0.86 -11.36
N SER A 208 -16.88 0.15 -11.69
CA SER A 208 -15.72 0.07 -12.58
C SER A 208 -14.69 -0.90 -12.05
N ILE A 209 -14.18 -1.76 -12.93
CA ILE A 209 -13.16 -2.74 -12.54
C ILE A 209 -11.75 -2.15 -12.73
N THR A 210 -11.06 -1.96 -11.62
CA THR A 210 -9.72 -1.36 -11.54
C THR A 210 -8.73 -2.19 -10.74
N SER A 211 -7.48 -1.72 -10.68
CA SER A 211 -6.44 -2.25 -9.78
C SER A 211 -6.65 -1.89 -8.31
N ASN A 212 -7.44 -0.84 -7.97
CA ASN A 212 -7.55 -0.31 -6.61
C ASN A 212 -7.88 -1.38 -5.55
N PRO A 213 -8.80 -2.35 -5.80
CA PRO A 213 -9.06 -3.42 -4.84
C PRO A 213 -7.86 -4.31 -4.50
N GLY A 214 -6.79 -4.30 -5.28
CA GLY A 214 -5.53 -4.96 -4.95
C GLY A 214 -4.84 -4.39 -3.72
N HIS A 215 -4.98 -3.09 -3.45
CA HIS A 215 -4.44 -2.46 -2.24
C HIS A 215 -5.13 -2.99 -0.97
N LEU A 216 -6.42 -3.31 -1.05
CA LEU A 216 -7.20 -3.89 0.04
C LEU A 216 -6.61 -5.25 0.51
N LEU A 217 -6.03 -6.01 -0.42
CA LEU A 217 -5.35 -7.26 -0.09
C LEU A 217 -4.09 -6.99 0.73
N ALA A 218 -3.26 -6.02 0.33
CA ALA A 218 -2.02 -5.69 1.03
C ALA A 218 -2.28 -5.19 2.47
N THR A 219 -3.30 -4.35 2.63
CA THR A 219 -3.71 -3.79 3.93
C THR A 219 -4.31 -4.85 4.85
N GLY A 220 -4.89 -5.92 4.27
CA GLY A 220 -5.49 -7.03 4.99
C GLY A 220 -6.93 -6.76 5.46
N ILE A 221 -7.59 -5.75 4.89
CA ILE A 221 -8.98 -5.41 5.18
C ILE A 221 -9.95 -6.45 4.58
N VAL A 222 -9.53 -7.18 3.54
CA VAL A 222 -10.35 -8.20 2.86
C VAL A 222 -10.53 -9.47 3.72
N PRO A 223 -11.76 -9.99 3.89
CA PRO A 223 -12.02 -11.27 4.51
C PRO A 223 -11.40 -12.44 3.74
N VAL A 224 -10.96 -13.48 4.46
CA VAL A 224 -10.23 -14.63 3.88
C VAL A 224 -11.05 -15.39 2.82
N ASP A 225 -12.38 -15.40 2.96
CA ASP A 225 -13.32 -16.05 2.04
C ASP A 225 -13.49 -15.29 0.71
N ARG A 226 -13.24 -13.98 0.67
CA ARG A 226 -13.34 -13.14 -0.54
C ARG A 226 -12.01 -12.92 -1.24
N ALA A 227 -10.89 -13.08 -0.54
CA ALA A 227 -9.56 -12.75 -1.06
C ALA A 227 -9.22 -13.46 -2.37
N SER A 228 -9.63 -14.73 -2.54
CA SER A 228 -9.38 -15.46 -3.79
C SER A 228 -10.13 -14.87 -4.97
N ASP A 229 -11.39 -14.45 -4.79
CA ASP A 229 -12.16 -13.82 -5.86
C ASP A 229 -11.49 -12.53 -6.35
N VAL A 230 -11.02 -11.70 -5.42
CA VAL A 230 -10.32 -10.45 -5.74
C VAL A 230 -9.01 -10.72 -6.47
N ILE A 231 -8.20 -11.66 -5.97
CA ILE A 231 -6.91 -12.01 -6.58
C ILE A 231 -7.10 -12.59 -7.99
N ASP A 232 -8.07 -13.49 -8.16
CA ASP A 232 -8.36 -14.10 -9.46
C ASP A 232 -8.89 -13.04 -10.44
N ARG A 233 -9.69 -12.07 -9.95
CA ARG A 233 -10.16 -10.96 -10.77
C ARG A 233 -9.04 -10.04 -11.24
N LEU A 234 -8.07 -9.72 -10.39
CA LEU A 234 -6.89 -8.92 -10.76
C LEU A 234 -6.01 -9.62 -11.81
N LEU A 235 -6.03 -10.96 -11.83
CA LEU A 235 -5.26 -11.80 -12.74
C LEU A 235 -6.01 -12.23 -14.01
N ALA A 236 -7.25 -11.79 -14.20
CA ALA A 236 -8.00 -11.98 -15.42
C ALA A 236 -7.34 -11.20 -16.58
N ASP A 237 -7.46 -11.72 -17.81
CA ASP A 237 -6.73 -11.23 -18.99
C ASP A 237 -7.01 -9.75 -19.31
N ASP A 238 -8.17 -9.24 -18.90
CA ASP A 238 -8.57 -7.86 -19.11
C ASP A 238 -7.92 -6.87 -18.13
N LEU A 239 -7.37 -7.35 -17.01
CA LEU A 239 -6.59 -6.56 -16.06
C LEU A 239 -5.11 -6.92 -16.07
N PHE A 240 -4.75 -8.21 -16.07
CA PHE A 240 -3.35 -8.63 -16.03
C PHE A 240 -2.73 -8.71 -17.42
N SER A 241 -1.78 -7.83 -17.65
CA SER A 241 -1.14 -7.64 -18.95
C SER A 241 -0.05 -8.65 -19.30
N GLY A 242 0.43 -9.43 -18.32
CA GLY A 242 1.69 -10.17 -18.42
C GLY A 242 2.93 -9.36 -17.99
N TRP A 243 2.83 -8.02 -17.91
CA TRP A 243 3.81 -7.15 -17.25
C TRP A 243 3.39 -6.76 -15.83
N GLY A 244 2.09 -6.82 -15.55
CA GLY A 244 1.46 -6.42 -14.29
C GLY A 244 -0.02 -6.12 -14.46
N VAL A 245 -0.70 -5.80 -13.37
CA VAL A 245 -2.12 -5.44 -13.33
C VAL A 245 -2.31 -4.00 -13.82
N ARG A 246 -3.26 -3.80 -14.73
CA ARG A 246 -3.68 -2.50 -15.28
C ARG A 246 -4.51 -1.72 -14.28
N THR A 247 -4.39 -0.40 -14.35
CA THR A 247 -5.19 0.52 -13.53
C THR A 247 -6.69 0.47 -13.85
N LEU A 248 -7.07 0.05 -15.05
CA LEU A 248 -8.45 -0.12 -15.50
C LEU A 248 -8.57 -1.33 -16.44
N SER A 249 -9.69 -2.06 -16.33
CA SER A 249 -10.01 -3.19 -17.21
C SER A 249 -10.05 -2.76 -18.68
N THR A 250 -9.48 -3.57 -19.57
CA THR A 250 -9.55 -3.40 -21.04
C THR A 250 -10.97 -3.47 -21.60
N LEU A 251 -11.94 -3.96 -20.83
CA LEU A 251 -13.36 -4.02 -21.21
C LEU A 251 -14.10 -2.70 -20.92
N HIS A 252 -13.46 -1.77 -20.21
CA HIS A 252 -14.05 -0.49 -19.86
C HIS A 252 -14.00 0.49 -21.05
N PRO A 253 -15.06 1.30 -21.31
CA PRO A 253 -15.06 2.25 -22.43
C PRO A 253 -13.93 3.29 -22.35
N SER A 254 -13.56 3.72 -21.14
CA SER A 254 -12.46 4.68 -20.92
C SER A 254 -11.07 4.07 -20.91
N TYR A 255 -10.92 2.77 -21.16
CA TYR A 255 -9.60 2.14 -21.15
C TYR A 255 -8.70 2.71 -22.26
N ASN A 256 -7.51 3.13 -21.85
CA ASN A 256 -6.47 3.61 -22.74
C ASN A 256 -5.11 3.08 -22.26
N PRO A 257 -4.40 2.25 -23.06
CA PRO A 257 -3.10 1.72 -22.66
C PRO A 257 -2.01 2.80 -22.48
N PHE A 258 -2.25 4.03 -22.91
CA PHE A 258 -1.32 5.14 -22.73
C PHE A 258 -1.84 6.20 -21.76
N SER A 259 -2.96 5.95 -21.08
CA SER A 259 -3.44 6.82 -19.99
C SER A 259 -2.68 6.51 -18.70
N TYR A 260 -2.42 7.56 -17.93
CA TYR A 260 -1.70 7.52 -16.66
C TYR A 260 -2.44 6.70 -15.59
N HIS A 261 -3.77 6.79 -15.53
CA HIS A 261 -4.59 6.10 -14.53
C HIS A 261 -5.77 5.28 -15.09
N LEU A 262 -5.93 5.23 -16.42
CA LEU A 262 -7.01 4.48 -17.11
C LEU A 262 -6.49 3.34 -18.01
N GLY A 263 -5.34 2.73 -17.68
CA GLY A 263 -4.88 1.55 -18.39
C GLY A 263 -3.40 1.19 -18.21
N SER A 264 -2.58 2.12 -17.74
CA SER A 264 -1.18 1.89 -17.35
C SER A 264 -1.01 0.78 -16.31
N VAL A 265 0.24 0.34 -16.13
CA VAL A 265 0.67 -0.63 -15.12
C VAL A 265 1.73 0.02 -14.25
N TRP A 266 1.54 -0.01 -12.93
CA TRP A 266 2.42 0.67 -11.98
C TRP A 266 3.27 -0.33 -11.19
N PRO A 267 4.61 -0.24 -11.24
CA PRO A 267 5.50 -1.12 -10.47
C PRO A 267 5.21 -1.13 -8.96
N VAL A 268 4.98 0.03 -8.37
CA VAL A 268 4.67 0.17 -6.93
C VAL A 268 3.39 -0.54 -6.53
N GLU A 269 2.34 -0.44 -7.36
CA GLU A 269 1.08 -1.16 -7.14
C GLU A 269 1.29 -2.68 -7.23
N ASN A 270 2.01 -3.14 -8.26
CA ASN A 270 2.22 -4.58 -8.46
C ASN A 270 3.01 -5.20 -7.32
N ALA A 271 4.02 -4.51 -6.78
CA ALA A 271 4.71 -4.95 -5.56
C ALA A 271 3.77 -5.01 -4.33
N THR A 272 2.86 -4.05 -4.23
CA THR A 272 1.80 -4.03 -3.21
C THR A 272 0.84 -5.22 -3.38
N PHE A 273 0.49 -5.59 -4.61
CA PHE A 273 -0.37 -6.74 -4.91
C PHE A 273 0.32 -8.07 -4.62
N ILE A 274 1.64 -8.17 -4.85
CA ILE A 274 2.44 -9.33 -4.41
C ILE A 274 2.34 -9.47 -2.89
N LEU A 275 2.54 -8.39 -2.12
CA LEU A 275 2.37 -8.42 -0.66
C LEU A 275 0.96 -8.89 -0.26
N GLY A 276 -0.07 -8.41 -0.95
CA GLY A 276 -1.46 -8.85 -0.77
C GLY A 276 -1.64 -10.35 -1.04
N CYS A 277 -1.16 -10.86 -2.17
CA CYS A 277 -1.25 -12.28 -2.52
C CYS A 277 -0.57 -13.17 -1.47
N VAL A 278 0.64 -12.79 -1.04
CA VAL A 278 1.40 -13.48 0.02
C VAL A 278 0.62 -13.49 1.33
N ARG A 279 0.02 -12.35 1.72
CA ARG A 279 -0.77 -12.24 2.96
C ARG A 279 -1.86 -13.32 3.05
N TYR A 280 -2.52 -13.63 1.94
CA TYR A 280 -3.57 -14.65 1.86
C TYR A 280 -3.09 -16.03 1.41
N GLY A 281 -1.77 -16.21 1.21
CA GLY A 281 -1.16 -17.49 0.83
C GLY A 281 -1.41 -17.90 -0.62
N ARG A 282 -1.75 -16.94 -1.49
CA ARG A 282 -1.89 -17.13 -2.95
C ARG A 282 -0.53 -16.95 -3.63
N TRP A 283 0.36 -17.91 -3.38
CA TRP A 283 1.72 -17.88 -3.89
C TRP A 283 1.80 -17.99 -5.41
N ASP A 284 0.86 -18.71 -6.02
CA ASP A 284 0.67 -18.79 -7.47
C ASP A 284 0.49 -17.40 -8.10
N ALA A 285 -0.39 -16.59 -7.52
CA ALA A 285 -0.65 -15.23 -7.96
C ALA A 285 0.54 -14.31 -7.69
N ALA A 286 1.14 -14.41 -6.50
CA ALA A 286 2.32 -13.62 -6.13
C ALA A 286 3.49 -13.86 -7.11
N HIS A 287 3.73 -15.12 -7.49
CA HIS A 287 4.78 -15.51 -8.43
C HIS A 287 4.50 -14.98 -9.84
N ARG A 288 3.25 -15.06 -10.31
CA ARG A 288 2.87 -14.55 -11.64
C ARG A 288 3.06 -13.04 -11.76
N ILE A 289 2.68 -12.27 -10.74
CA ILE A 289 2.89 -10.81 -10.72
C ILE A 289 4.38 -10.48 -10.60
N ALA A 290 5.12 -11.20 -9.73
CA ALA A 290 6.56 -11.02 -9.59
C ALA A 290 7.30 -11.28 -10.91
N GLU A 291 6.98 -12.35 -11.62
CA GLU A 291 7.57 -12.64 -12.93
C GLU A 291 7.36 -11.49 -13.93
N GLY A 292 6.16 -10.92 -14.00
CA GLY A 292 5.89 -9.75 -14.83
C GLY A 292 6.74 -8.53 -14.44
N LEU A 293 6.86 -8.25 -13.14
CA LEU A 293 7.61 -7.13 -12.59
C LEU A 293 9.12 -7.24 -12.85
N PHE A 294 9.71 -8.41 -12.61
CA PHE A 294 11.14 -8.66 -12.85
C PHE A 294 11.46 -8.74 -14.36
N ALA A 295 10.60 -9.38 -15.15
CA ALA A 295 10.77 -9.36 -16.61
C ALA A 295 10.67 -7.95 -17.18
N ALA A 296 9.83 -7.07 -16.59
CA ALA A 296 9.79 -5.67 -16.97
C ALA A 296 11.09 -4.95 -16.59
N SER A 297 11.66 -5.19 -15.38
CA SER A 297 12.90 -4.54 -14.97
C SER A 297 14.07 -4.83 -15.90
N ASP A 298 14.16 -6.07 -16.42
CA ASP A 298 15.23 -6.47 -17.35
C ASP A 298 15.25 -5.67 -18.67
N LEU A 299 14.15 -4.96 -18.99
CA LEU A 299 14.05 -4.14 -20.19
C LEU A 299 14.57 -2.70 -20.01
N PHE A 300 14.73 -2.24 -18.78
CA PHE A 300 15.12 -0.85 -18.48
C PHE A 300 16.59 -0.76 -18.08
N VAL A 301 17.20 0.40 -18.36
CA VAL A 301 18.62 0.62 -18.08
C VAL A 301 18.88 0.48 -16.57
N ASP A 302 19.94 -0.21 -16.20
CA ASP A 302 20.30 -0.52 -14.81
C ASP A 302 19.20 -1.28 -14.03
N ASN A 303 18.25 -1.92 -14.72
CA ASN A 303 17.07 -2.57 -14.14
C ASN A 303 16.16 -1.61 -13.35
N ARG A 304 16.14 -0.33 -13.75
CA ARG A 304 15.36 0.70 -13.07
C ARG A 304 13.96 0.76 -13.66
N LEU A 305 13.01 0.19 -12.91
CA LEU A 305 11.61 0.29 -13.28
C LEU A 305 11.17 1.77 -13.38
N PRO A 306 10.45 2.13 -14.45
CA PRO A 306 9.94 3.47 -14.61
C PRO A 306 8.77 3.73 -13.64
N GLU A 307 8.31 4.97 -13.56
CA GLU A 307 7.08 5.36 -12.88
C GLU A 307 5.89 4.47 -13.24
N SER A 308 5.62 4.36 -14.54
CA SER A 308 4.55 3.52 -15.06
C SER A 308 4.91 2.94 -16.42
N LEU A 309 4.31 1.79 -16.71
CA LEU A 309 4.37 1.12 -17.99
C LEU A 309 3.03 1.35 -18.71
N GLY A 310 3.10 1.38 -20.03
CA GLY A 310 1.91 1.38 -20.88
C GLY A 310 1.15 0.07 -20.74
N GLY A 311 -0.16 0.21 -20.84
CA GLY A 311 -1.15 -0.83 -20.72
C GLY A 311 -1.26 -1.79 -21.90
N LEU A 312 -0.22 -2.08 -22.68
CA LEU A 312 -0.31 -3.08 -23.77
C LEU A 312 -0.18 -4.52 -23.22
N PRO A 313 -0.80 -5.54 -23.84
CA PRO A 313 -0.64 -6.93 -23.41
C PRO A 313 0.76 -7.43 -23.74
N ARG A 314 1.27 -8.43 -23.02
CA ARG A 314 2.51 -9.14 -23.34
C ARG A 314 2.19 -10.31 -24.27
N ASN A 315 2.41 -10.14 -25.57
CA ASN A 315 2.17 -11.16 -26.59
C ASN A 315 3.06 -10.94 -27.82
N ASP A 316 2.96 -11.80 -28.84
CA ASP A 316 3.79 -11.74 -30.05
C ASP A 316 3.68 -10.41 -30.82
N HIS A 317 2.53 -9.73 -30.72
CA HIS A 317 2.32 -8.42 -31.35
C HIS A 317 2.88 -7.26 -30.50
N HIS A 318 3.05 -7.47 -29.20
CA HIS A 318 3.50 -6.48 -28.22
C HIS A 318 4.54 -7.13 -27.29
N PRO A 319 5.76 -7.41 -27.81
CA PRO A 319 6.78 -8.14 -27.05
C PRO A 319 7.41 -7.30 -25.92
N HIS A 320 7.11 -6.00 -25.88
CA HIS A 320 7.57 -5.04 -24.87
C HIS A 320 6.36 -4.31 -24.27
N PRO A 321 6.44 -3.83 -23.00
CA PRO A 321 5.41 -2.96 -22.47
C PRO A 321 5.33 -1.68 -23.30
N GLY A 322 4.16 -1.06 -23.33
CA GLY A 322 4.07 0.31 -23.85
C GLY A 322 4.91 1.26 -22.98
N ILE A 323 5.39 2.36 -23.53
CA ILE A 323 6.04 3.41 -22.75
C ILE A 323 5.00 4.49 -22.47
N TYR A 324 4.83 4.87 -21.20
CA TYR A 324 4.10 6.09 -20.85
C TYR A 324 5.07 7.28 -21.02
N PRO A 325 4.85 8.21 -21.99
CA PRO A 325 5.89 9.16 -22.41
C PRO A 325 6.38 10.11 -21.31
N SER A 326 5.55 10.44 -20.34
CA SER A 326 5.89 11.36 -19.24
C SER A 326 6.35 10.64 -17.96
N SER A 327 6.60 9.34 -18.05
CA SER A 327 7.06 8.53 -16.94
C SER A 327 8.46 8.96 -16.47
N ASN A 328 8.62 9.17 -15.17
CA ASN A 328 9.95 9.37 -14.58
C ASN A 328 10.75 8.06 -14.54
N GLU A 329 12.07 8.13 -14.78
CA GLU A 329 12.99 6.98 -14.69
C GLU A 329 14.34 7.42 -14.07
N PRO A 330 14.67 7.02 -12.82
CA PRO A 330 13.83 6.31 -11.86
C PRO A 330 12.83 7.26 -11.15
N GLN A 331 11.79 6.68 -10.57
CA GLN A 331 10.93 7.36 -9.62
C GLN A 331 10.99 6.73 -8.23
N ALA A 332 10.90 7.56 -7.19
CA ALA A 332 11.08 7.15 -5.79
C ALA A 332 10.21 5.95 -5.38
N TRP A 333 8.91 5.95 -5.69
CA TRP A 333 8.04 4.84 -5.30
C TRP A 333 8.26 3.56 -6.14
N SER A 334 8.59 3.65 -7.43
CA SER A 334 8.89 2.50 -8.29
C SER A 334 10.23 1.85 -7.90
N ALA A 335 11.19 2.64 -7.42
CA ALA A 335 12.43 2.13 -6.86
C ALA A 335 12.20 1.23 -5.63
N SER A 336 11.10 1.41 -4.89
CA SER A 336 10.76 0.56 -3.75
C SER A 336 10.12 -0.78 -4.15
N ALA A 337 9.62 -0.91 -5.39
CA ALA A 337 8.82 -2.05 -5.83
C ALA A 337 9.56 -3.39 -5.70
N ILE A 338 10.80 -3.46 -6.19
CA ILE A 338 11.60 -4.69 -6.10
C ILE A 338 11.93 -5.05 -4.65
N ILE A 339 12.23 -4.05 -3.82
CA ILE A 339 12.53 -4.27 -2.39
C ILE A 339 11.29 -4.85 -1.69
N LEU A 340 10.11 -4.29 -1.95
CA LEU A 340 8.86 -4.77 -1.37
C LEU A 340 8.48 -6.17 -1.90
N ALA A 341 8.66 -6.42 -3.20
CA ALA A 341 8.42 -7.74 -3.80
C ALA A 341 9.32 -8.81 -3.17
N VAL A 342 10.61 -8.53 -3.00
CA VAL A 342 11.55 -9.44 -2.32
C VAL A 342 11.14 -9.65 -0.86
N GLN A 343 10.80 -8.58 -0.12
CA GLN A 343 10.32 -8.70 1.26
C GLN A 343 9.08 -9.60 1.34
N ALA A 344 8.15 -9.44 0.41
CA ALA A 344 6.92 -10.24 0.33
C ALA A 344 7.21 -11.70 0.01
N LEU A 345 8.02 -12.01 -1.02
CA LEU A 345 8.38 -13.37 -1.41
C LEU A 345 9.10 -14.15 -0.29
N LEU A 346 9.83 -13.44 0.56
CA LEU A 346 10.50 -14.01 1.74
C LEU A 346 9.59 -14.12 2.97
N GLY A 347 8.37 -13.59 2.90
CA GLY A 347 7.41 -13.55 4.00
C GLY A 347 7.93 -12.78 5.22
N MET A 348 8.84 -11.82 5.01
CA MET A 348 9.55 -11.12 6.07
C MET A 348 8.63 -10.16 6.82
N ARG A 349 8.54 -10.34 8.14
CA ARG A 349 7.82 -9.45 9.05
C ARG A 349 8.66 -9.19 10.31
N PRO A 350 9.24 -8.00 10.44
CA PRO A 350 10.06 -7.66 11.60
C PRO A 350 9.18 -7.28 12.80
N ILE A 351 9.66 -7.59 13.99
CA ILE A 351 9.13 -7.11 15.27
C ILE A 351 10.37 -6.77 16.12
N ALA A 352 11.10 -5.73 15.70
CA ALA A 352 12.35 -5.31 16.31
C ALA A 352 12.27 -5.06 17.83
N PRO A 353 11.21 -4.44 18.38
CA PRO A 353 11.06 -4.32 19.84
C PRO A 353 11.05 -5.67 20.60
N ALA A 354 10.76 -6.77 19.91
CA ALA A 354 10.77 -8.13 20.46
C ALA A 354 11.98 -8.97 20.00
N ASN A 355 12.96 -8.36 19.34
CA ASN A 355 14.12 -9.03 18.74
C ASN A 355 13.71 -10.23 17.88
N LEU A 356 12.70 -10.04 17.03
CA LEU A 356 12.06 -11.12 16.26
C LEU A 356 11.94 -10.72 14.79
N LEU A 357 12.35 -11.62 13.91
CA LEU A 357 12.05 -11.57 12.49
C LEU A 357 11.27 -12.84 12.12
N LEU A 358 10.05 -12.67 11.64
CA LEU A 358 9.28 -13.76 11.07
C LEU A 358 9.60 -13.87 9.58
N VAL A 359 9.73 -15.11 9.09
CA VAL A 359 9.93 -15.42 7.67
C VAL A 359 8.98 -16.53 7.25
N ASP A 360 8.58 -16.57 5.99
CA ASP A 360 7.94 -17.74 5.39
C ASP A 360 8.19 -17.69 3.88
N PRO A 361 9.42 -18.00 3.46
CA PRO A 361 9.83 -17.77 2.09
C PRO A 361 9.14 -18.76 1.16
N HIS A 362 8.83 -18.30 -0.04
CA HIS A 362 8.34 -19.13 -1.14
C HIS A 362 8.88 -18.54 -2.43
N LEU A 363 10.02 -19.04 -2.86
CA LEU A 363 10.73 -18.54 -4.03
C LEU A 363 10.14 -19.11 -5.33
N PRO A 364 10.01 -18.29 -6.40
CA PRO A 364 9.62 -18.77 -7.72
C PRO A 364 10.74 -19.59 -8.37
N GLU A 365 10.39 -20.36 -9.41
CA GLU A 365 11.34 -21.24 -10.11
C GLU A 365 12.54 -20.49 -10.69
N TRP A 366 12.32 -19.29 -11.24
CA TRP A 366 13.35 -18.43 -11.80
C TRP A 366 14.25 -17.76 -10.76
N LEU A 367 13.92 -17.82 -9.47
CA LEU A 367 14.73 -17.30 -8.35
C LEU A 367 15.04 -18.41 -7.35
N PRO A 368 15.83 -19.44 -7.71
CA PRO A 368 16.04 -20.60 -6.85
C PRO A 368 16.93 -20.29 -5.62
N TYR A 369 17.64 -19.17 -5.63
CA TYR A 369 18.57 -18.76 -4.58
C TYR A 369 18.46 -17.26 -4.35
N LEU A 370 18.42 -16.84 -3.09
CA LEU A 370 18.52 -15.44 -2.70
C LEU A 370 19.28 -15.32 -1.39
N GLU A 371 20.19 -14.36 -1.31
CA GLU A 371 20.96 -14.05 -0.11
C GLU A 371 20.76 -12.60 0.28
N LEU A 372 20.41 -12.36 1.54
CA LEU A 372 20.36 -11.04 2.15
C LEU A 372 21.53 -10.93 3.11
N ASN A 373 22.42 -9.97 2.84
CA ASN A 373 23.58 -9.67 3.67
C ASN A 373 23.35 -8.36 4.43
N GLY A 374 23.75 -8.32 5.71
CA GLY A 374 23.66 -7.11 6.51
C GLY A 374 22.22 -6.66 6.79
N LEU A 375 21.26 -7.59 6.93
CA LEU A 375 19.88 -7.24 7.22
C LEU A 375 19.76 -6.71 8.65
N HIS A 376 19.41 -5.43 8.78
CA HIS A 376 19.16 -4.82 10.08
C HIS A 376 17.73 -5.05 10.58
N VAL A 377 17.61 -5.54 11.82
CA VAL A 377 16.36 -5.63 12.59
C VAL A 377 16.66 -5.20 14.03
N GLY A 378 16.18 -4.02 14.42
CA GLY A 378 16.60 -3.41 15.67
C GLY A 378 18.09 -3.07 15.66
N GLN A 379 18.77 -3.42 16.74
CA GLN A 379 20.23 -3.29 16.87
C GLN A 379 21.00 -4.51 16.33
N ALA A 380 20.29 -5.53 15.83
CA ALA A 380 20.90 -6.73 15.30
C ALA A 380 21.07 -6.67 13.79
N THR A 381 22.10 -7.35 13.30
CA THR A 381 22.40 -7.51 11.88
C THR A 381 22.45 -9.00 11.57
N ALA A 382 21.82 -9.45 10.48
CA ALA A 382 21.79 -10.86 10.11
C ALA A 382 22.05 -11.08 8.62
N ASP A 383 22.72 -12.19 8.31
CA ASP A 383 22.85 -12.71 6.96
C ASP A 383 21.93 -13.91 6.80
N LEU A 384 21.02 -13.85 5.83
CA LEU A 384 20.00 -14.87 5.57
C LEU A 384 20.15 -15.43 4.16
N VAL A 385 20.12 -16.74 4.05
CA VAL A 385 20.14 -17.47 2.78
C VAL A 385 18.80 -18.17 2.60
N PHE A 386 18.23 -18.01 1.41
CA PHE A 386 16.97 -18.63 1.02
C PHE A 386 17.20 -19.49 -0.22
N THR A 387 16.75 -20.74 -0.17
CA THR A 387 16.94 -21.70 -1.26
C THR A 387 15.64 -22.41 -1.57
N ARG A 388 15.37 -22.56 -2.86
CA ARG A 388 14.28 -23.38 -3.38
C ARG A 388 14.81 -24.77 -3.67
N ARG A 389 14.12 -25.80 -3.18
CA ARG A 389 14.39 -27.21 -3.48
C ARG A 389 13.64 -27.67 -4.74
N ASP A 390 14.00 -28.84 -5.24
CA ASP A 390 13.36 -29.46 -6.41
C ASP A 390 11.86 -29.74 -6.20
N ASP A 391 11.44 -30.01 -4.96
CA ASP A 391 10.04 -30.22 -4.57
C ASP A 391 9.23 -28.93 -4.41
N ALA A 392 9.76 -27.80 -4.90
CA ALA A 392 9.23 -26.44 -4.79
C ALA A 392 9.16 -25.87 -3.36
N THR A 393 9.64 -26.59 -2.34
CA THR A 393 9.74 -26.03 -1.00
C THR A 393 10.87 -25.02 -0.93
N THR A 394 10.72 -24.01 -0.06
CA THR A 394 11.77 -23.02 0.20
C THR A 394 12.20 -23.08 1.66
N ASP A 395 13.51 -23.05 1.88
CA ASP A 395 14.13 -22.94 3.20
C ASP A 395 14.66 -21.54 3.46
N ALA A 396 14.82 -21.23 4.73
CA ALA A 396 15.56 -20.08 5.21
C ALA A 396 16.65 -20.58 6.16
N HIS A 397 17.88 -20.15 5.93
CA HIS A 397 19.03 -20.43 6.78
C HIS A 397 19.63 -19.12 7.28
N VAL A 398 19.87 -19.04 8.59
CA VAL A 398 20.57 -17.91 9.20
C VAL A 398 22.06 -18.23 9.16
N ARG A 399 22.82 -17.53 8.33
CA ARG A 399 24.27 -17.75 8.19
C ARG A 399 25.04 -17.09 9.31
N ASN A 400 24.69 -15.85 9.63
CA ASN A 400 25.32 -15.06 10.68
C ASN A 400 24.29 -14.16 11.37
N VAL A 401 24.51 -13.88 12.65
CA VAL A 401 23.78 -12.87 13.42
C VAL A 401 24.75 -12.16 14.34
N ASP A 402 24.82 -10.84 14.23
CA ASP A 402 25.40 -9.96 15.22
C ASP A 402 24.28 -9.32 16.06
N GLY A 403 24.44 -9.28 17.37
CA GLY A 403 23.42 -8.85 18.32
C GLY A 403 22.35 -9.90 18.65
N THR A 404 21.22 -9.46 19.20
CA THR A 404 20.12 -10.35 19.64
C THR A 404 19.00 -10.34 18.61
N LEU A 405 18.86 -11.41 17.84
CA LEU A 405 17.74 -11.59 16.91
C LEU A 405 17.27 -13.05 16.88
N ARG A 406 15.97 -13.27 16.95
CA ARG A 406 15.33 -14.56 16.72
C ARG A 406 14.68 -14.56 15.35
N VAL A 407 15.13 -15.44 14.46
CA VAL A 407 14.47 -15.67 13.17
C VAL A 407 13.56 -16.88 13.30
N ARG A 408 12.27 -16.73 12.97
CA ARG A 408 11.27 -17.79 13.12
C ARG A 408 10.45 -17.95 11.86
N ARG A 409 10.25 -19.20 11.42
CA ARG A 409 9.32 -19.49 10.34
C ARG A 409 7.88 -19.37 10.86
N GLN A 410 7.06 -18.53 10.23
CA GLN A 410 5.64 -18.39 10.57
C GLN A 410 4.84 -18.01 9.32
N ARG A 411 3.79 -18.79 9.04
CA ARG A 411 2.88 -18.49 7.91
C ARG A 411 2.22 -17.12 8.04
N PRO A 412 1.85 -16.48 6.92
CA PRO A 412 1.07 -15.27 6.95
C PRO A 412 -0.26 -15.45 7.72
N PRO A 413 -0.75 -14.42 8.42
CA PRO A 413 -1.85 -14.57 9.35
C PRO A 413 -3.20 -14.88 8.69
N GLN A 414 -3.37 -14.49 7.43
CA GLN A 414 -4.61 -14.66 6.68
C GLN A 414 -4.61 -15.89 5.75
N THR A 415 -3.62 -16.79 5.85
CA THR A 415 -3.66 -18.06 5.10
C THR A 415 -4.75 -18.98 5.65
N LYS A 416 -5.57 -19.59 4.77
CA LYS A 416 -6.53 -20.63 5.19
C LYS A 416 -5.80 -21.76 5.93
N PRO A 417 -6.28 -22.23 7.10
CA PRO A 417 -5.74 -23.41 7.76
C PRO A 417 -5.86 -24.64 6.84
N ARG A 418 -4.83 -25.49 6.77
CA ARG A 418 -4.95 -26.81 6.14
C ARG A 418 -5.49 -27.81 7.19
N GLY A 419 -6.75 -28.24 7.06
CA GLY A 419 -7.34 -29.33 7.86
C GLY A 419 -8.24 -28.91 9.04
N PRO A 420 -9.01 -29.85 9.63
CA PRO A 420 -9.96 -29.55 10.70
C PRO A 420 -9.24 -29.38 12.05
N ILE A 421 -9.31 -28.15 12.57
CA ILE A 421 -9.04 -27.70 13.95
C ILE A 421 -7.63 -27.94 14.50
N ALA A 422 -6.81 -26.90 14.41
CA ALA A 422 -6.29 -26.21 15.59
C ALA A 422 -6.10 -24.75 15.18
N THR A 423 -6.80 -23.81 15.80
CA THR A 423 -6.53 -22.38 15.65
C THR A 423 -5.04 -22.18 15.91
N PRO A 424 -4.22 -21.76 14.93
CA PRO A 424 -2.89 -21.32 15.27
C PRO A 424 -3.12 -20.08 16.13
N VAL A 425 -2.83 -20.17 17.43
CA VAL A 425 -2.76 -19.00 18.29
C VAL A 425 -1.74 -18.08 17.65
N ASN A 426 -2.25 -17.10 16.92
CA ASN A 426 -1.44 -16.21 16.11
C ASN A 426 -0.59 -15.41 17.10
N LEU A 427 0.73 -15.51 17.01
CA LEU A 427 1.62 -14.75 17.90
C LEU A 427 1.33 -13.24 17.80
N ALA A 428 0.81 -12.77 16.67
CA ALA A 428 0.31 -11.41 16.53
C ALA A 428 -0.94 -11.15 17.41
N GLU A 429 -1.90 -12.07 17.50
CA GLU A 429 -3.05 -11.92 18.41
C GLU A 429 -2.62 -11.91 19.88
N ARG A 430 -1.59 -12.67 20.26
CA ARG A 430 -1.02 -12.63 21.63
C ARG A 430 -0.27 -11.34 21.99
N ILE A 431 0.20 -10.58 20.99
CA ILE A 431 0.76 -9.25 21.24
C ILE A 431 -0.37 -8.22 21.46
N PHE A 432 -1.60 -8.53 21.03
CA PHE A 432 -2.76 -7.64 21.08
C PHE A 432 -3.92 -8.18 21.94
N SER A 433 -3.71 -9.24 22.74
CA SER A 433 -4.62 -9.78 23.77
C SER A 433 -3.95 -9.67 25.13
#